data_AF-A0A645JIQ1-F1
#
_entry.id   AF-A0A645JIQ1-F1
#
_cell.length_a   1.000
_cell.length_b   1.000
_cell.length_c   1.000
_cell.angle_alpha   90.00
_cell.angle_beta   90.00
_cell.angle_gamma   90.00
#
_symmetry.space_group_name_H-M   'P 1'
#
loop_
_entity.id
_entity.type
_entity.pdbx_description
1 polymer ?
#
loop_
_entity_poly.entity_id
_entity_poly.type
_entity_poly.pdbx_seq_one_letter_code
_entity_poly.pdbx_strand_id
1 'polypeptide(L)'
;MWKVGEKVRASRDPAGIPLDPFTAGVYIGAMMAQIDLLAEIGHAYSEIVNESVIEAVDSLNPFMHYKGVAYMVDNCSITARLGARKWAPRYDYLIMQQAEPIWAAGGGEDPALWAKFLDHPVHEALAAAASMRPSVDIAVKG
;
A
#
# COMPACT_ATOMS: atom_id res chain seq x y z
N MET A 1 -4.17 3.38 18.29
CA MET A 1 -3.74 2.19 17.51
C MET A 1 -2.28 1.76 17.75
N TRP A 2 -1.28 2.64 17.71
CA TRP A 2 0.14 2.22 17.73
C TRP A 2 0.62 1.49 18.99
N LYS A 3 0.16 1.91 20.18
CA LYS A 3 0.39 1.20 21.45
C LYS A 3 -0.28 -0.17 21.53
N VAL A 4 -1.41 -0.35 20.83
CA VAL A 4 -2.03 -1.68 20.68
C VAL A 4 -1.16 -2.55 19.77
N GLY A 5 -0.62 -1.98 18.68
CA GLY A 5 0.30 -2.68 17.79
C GLY A 5 1.57 -3.20 18.47
N GLU A 6 2.10 -2.51 19.49
CA GLU A 6 3.20 -3.02 20.31
C GLU A 6 2.84 -4.35 20.98
N LYS A 7 1.64 -4.44 21.58
CA LYS A 7 1.14 -5.66 22.22
C LYS A 7 0.90 -6.78 21.22
N VAL A 8 0.26 -6.46 20.08
CA VAL A 8 0.01 -7.42 19.00
C VAL A 8 1.31 -8.02 18.47
N ARG A 9 2.36 -7.21 18.28
CA ARG A 9 3.67 -7.70 17.83
C ARG A 9 4.36 -8.58 18.86
N ALA A 10 4.22 -8.28 20.15
CA ALA A 10 4.81 -9.07 21.23
C ALA A 10 4.23 -10.50 21.32
N SER A 11 3.00 -10.70 20.87
CA SER A 11 2.31 -11.99 20.85
C SER A 11 1.98 -12.49 19.44
N ARG A 12 2.69 -12.01 18.42
CA ARG A 12 2.35 -12.27 17.01
C ARG A 12 2.57 -13.74 16.67
N ASP A 13 1.53 -14.35 16.09
CA ASP A 13 1.62 -15.62 15.36
C ASP A 13 1.78 -15.32 13.86
N PRO A 14 2.95 -15.60 13.24
CA PRO A 14 3.15 -15.39 11.82
C PRO A 14 2.22 -16.22 10.92
N ALA A 15 1.75 -17.38 11.38
CA ALA A 15 0.87 -18.25 10.60
C ALA A 15 -0.59 -17.80 10.61
N GLY A 16 -0.98 -16.96 11.57
CA GLY A 16 -2.37 -16.55 11.83
C GLY A 16 -2.70 -15.11 11.44
N ILE A 17 -1.92 -14.47 10.56
CA ILE A 17 -2.18 -13.08 10.15
C ILE A 17 -3.40 -13.04 9.23
N PRO A 18 -4.50 -12.34 9.60
CA PRO A 18 -5.71 -12.30 8.79
C PRO A 18 -5.56 -11.41 7.56
N LEU A 19 -6.27 -11.75 6.49
CA LEU A 19 -6.51 -10.89 5.34
C LEU A 19 -7.93 -10.34 5.42
N ASP A 20 -8.07 -9.11 5.90
CA ASP A 20 -9.35 -8.41 5.95
C ASP A 20 -9.72 -7.86 4.55
N PRO A 21 -10.88 -8.24 3.96
CA PRO A 21 -11.24 -7.87 2.59
C PRO A 21 -11.35 -6.36 2.37
N PHE A 22 -11.92 -5.63 3.32
CA PHE A 22 -12.09 -4.18 3.21
C PHE A 22 -10.73 -3.47 3.24
N THR A 23 -9.87 -3.86 4.17
CA THR A 23 -8.49 -3.35 4.27
C THR A 23 -7.71 -3.62 2.99
N ALA A 24 -7.83 -4.81 2.41
CA ALA A 24 -7.20 -5.15 1.14
C ALA A 24 -7.71 -4.24 0.00
N GLY A 25 -9.02 -4.00 -0.07
CA GLY A 25 -9.64 -3.09 -1.04
C GLY A 25 -9.13 -1.65 -0.92
N VAL A 26 -9.07 -1.09 0.29
CA VAL A 26 -8.56 0.28 0.52
C VAL A 26 -7.09 0.38 0.12
N TYR A 27 -6.27 -0.61 0.49
CA TYR A 27 -4.84 -0.62 0.19
C TYR A 27 -4.56 -0.72 -1.32
N ILE A 28 -5.22 -1.66 -2.01
CA ILE A 28 -5.09 -1.84 -3.46
C ILE A 28 -5.66 -0.64 -4.22
N GLY A 29 -6.78 -0.08 -3.74
CA GLY A 29 -7.37 1.13 -4.33
C GLY A 29 -6.40 2.31 -4.32
N ALA A 30 -5.66 2.52 -3.23
CA ALA A 30 -4.62 3.55 -3.15
C ALA A 30 -3.45 3.28 -4.11
N MET A 31 -3.00 2.01 -4.24
CA MET A 31 -1.97 1.64 -5.22
C MET A 31 -2.41 1.96 -6.64
N MET A 32 -3.60 1.52 -7.03
CA MET A 32 -4.13 1.74 -8.38
C MET A 32 -4.33 3.22 -8.69
N ALA A 33 -4.78 4.01 -7.72
CA ALA A 33 -4.90 5.46 -7.89
C ALA A 33 -3.54 6.14 -8.16
N GLN A 34 -2.47 5.72 -7.49
CA GLN A 34 -1.12 6.24 -7.75
C GLN A 34 -0.59 5.76 -9.12
N ILE A 35 -0.84 4.51 -9.48
CA ILE A 35 -0.49 3.94 -10.80
C ILE A 35 -1.14 4.75 -11.92
N ASP A 36 -2.46 4.97 -11.83
CA ASP A 36 -3.24 5.72 -12.80
C ASP A 36 -2.72 7.16 -12.92
N LEU A 37 -2.47 7.84 -11.78
CA LEU A 37 -1.94 9.19 -11.77
C LEU A 37 -0.59 9.30 -12.49
N LEU A 38 0.35 8.41 -12.17
CA LEU A 38 1.69 8.44 -12.77
C LEU A 38 1.65 8.08 -14.26
N ALA A 39 0.79 7.14 -14.65
CA ALA A 39 0.56 6.79 -16.06
C ALA A 39 -0.01 7.99 -16.83
N GLU A 40 -0.99 8.69 -16.26
CA GLU A 40 -1.64 9.85 -16.89
C GLU A 40 -0.67 11.01 -17.13
N ILE A 41 0.30 11.22 -16.22
CA ILE A 41 1.34 12.25 -16.37
C ILE A 41 2.58 11.75 -17.15
N GLY A 42 2.54 10.54 -17.71
CA GLY A 42 3.50 10.06 -18.70
C GLY A 42 4.73 9.32 -18.16
N HIS A 43 4.71 8.82 -16.92
CA HIS A 43 5.81 8.00 -16.40
C HIS A 43 5.88 6.63 -17.08
N ALA A 44 7.09 6.05 -17.15
CA ALA A 44 7.29 4.71 -17.67
C ALA A 44 6.80 3.64 -16.67
N TYR A 45 6.24 2.53 -17.17
CA TYR A 45 5.73 1.46 -16.29
C TYR A 45 6.79 0.86 -15.35
N SER A 46 8.07 0.85 -15.74
CA SER A 46 9.15 0.42 -14.85
C SER A 46 9.28 1.31 -13.61
N GLU A 47 9.07 2.62 -13.76
CA GLU A 47 9.09 3.58 -12.66
C GLU A 47 7.80 3.47 -11.84
N ILE A 48 6.65 3.45 -12.52
CA ILE A 48 5.32 3.34 -11.88
C ILE A 48 5.26 2.12 -10.96
N VAL A 49 5.67 0.96 -11.47
CA VAL A 49 5.64 -0.29 -10.72
C VAL A 49 6.61 -0.26 -9.54
N ASN A 50 7.82 0.28 -9.73
CA ASN A 50 8.79 0.36 -8.65
C ASN A 50 8.29 1.25 -7.51
N GLU A 51 7.83 2.46 -7.84
CA GLU A 51 7.40 3.47 -6.85
C GLU A 51 6.05 3.11 -6.19
N SER A 52 5.11 2.53 -6.94
CA SER A 52 3.73 2.33 -6.47
C SER A 52 3.46 0.93 -5.93
N VAL A 53 4.34 -0.04 -6.21
CA VAL A 53 4.14 -1.45 -5.81
C VAL A 53 5.38 -2.02 -5.14
N ILE A 54 6.51 -2.13 -5.86
CA ILE A 54 7.68 -2.90 -5.41
C ILE A 54 8.29 -2.30 -4.16
N GLU A 55 8.55 -1.00 -4.14
CA GLU A 55 9.13 -0.35 -2.97
C GLU A 55 8.23 -0.51 -1.73
N ALA A 56 6.91 -0.40 -1.91
CA ALA A 56 5.98 -0.61 -0.82
C ALA A 56 6.06 -2.03 -0.26
N VAL A 57 5.96 -3.07 -1.09
CA VAL A 57 5.84 -4.46 -0.62
C VAL A 57 7.18 -5.10 -0.24
N ASP A 58 8.27 -4.74 -0.92
CA ASP A 58 9.57 -5.41 -0.74
C ASP A 58 10.51 -4.63 0.18
N SER A 59 10.26 -3.33 0.40
CA SER A 59 11.13 -2.47 1.21
C SER A 59 10.41 -1.85 2.42
N LEU A 60 9.36 -1.06 2.19
CA LEU A 60 8.76 -0.23 3.24
C LEU A 60 7.84 -1.00 4.20
N ASN A 61 6.91 -1.80 3.67
CA ASN A 61 5.99 -2.58 4.48
C ASN A 61 6.68 -3.54 5.46
N PRO A 62 7.79 -4.22 5.09
CA PRO A 62 8.57 -5.01 6.03
C PRO A 62 9.00 -4.23 7.29
N PHE A 63 9.43 -2.97 7.15
CA PHE A 63 9.78 -2.12 8.30
C PHE A 63 8.54 -1.80 9.15
N MET A 64 7.41 -1.51 8.52
CA MET A 64 6.15 -1.26 9.22
C MET A 64 5.67 -2.51 9.97
N HIS A 65 5.76 -3.68 9.36
CA HIS A 65 5.41 -4.95 9.97
C HIS A 65 6.34 -5.27 11.15
N TYR A 66 7.63 -4.96 11.03
CA TYR A 66 8.62 -5.23 12.07
C TYR A 66 8.39 -4.39 13.34
N LYS A 67 8.21 -3.06 13.23
CA LYS A 67 8.15 -2.17 14.42
C LYS A 67 7.15 -1.02 14.34
N GLY A 68 6.21 -1.08 13.40
CA GLY A 68 5.12 -0.12 13.25
C GLY A 68 5.48 1.08 12.36
N VAL A 69 4.47 1.93 12.09
CA VAL A 69 4.55 3.01 11.09
C VAL A 69 5.70 3.99 11.33
N ALA A 70 5.98 4.35 12.58
CA ALA A 70 7.06 5.29 12.89
C ALA A 70 8.41 4.71 12.49
N TYR A 71 8.62 3.40 12.67
CA TYR A 71 9.85 2.75 12.25
C TYR A 71 10.02 2.76 10.74
N MET A 72 8.95 2.54 9.96
CA MET A 72 9.03 2.71 8.51
C MET A 72 9.32 4.17 8.14
N VAL A 73 8.46 5.11 8.56
CA VAL A 73 8.53 6.51 8.11
C VAL A 73 9.84 7.17 8.55
N ASP A 74 10.27 6.99 9.80
CA ASP A 74 11.42 7.72 10.34
C ASP A 74 12.77 7.14 9.94
N ASN A 75 12.81 5.97 9.30
CA ASN A 75 14.00 5.46 8.60
C ASN A 75 14.12 5.98 7.16
N CYS A 76 13.11 6.70 6.63
CA CYS A 76 13.19 7.36 5.33
C CYS A 76 13.85 8.75 5.42
N SER A 77 14.10 9.36 4.26
CA SER A 77 14.66 10.71 4.15
C SER A 77 13.81 11.80 4.81
N ILE A 78 14.39 12.97 5.09
CA ILE A 78 13.66 14.12 5.66
C ILE A 78 12.46 14.51 4.79
N THR A 79 12.63 14.52 3.45
CA THR A 79 11.55 14.82 2.50
C THR A 79 10.40 13.84 2.64
N ALA A 80 10.69 12.53 2.71
CA ALA A 80 9.67 11.50 2.88
C ALA A 80 8.95 11.63 4.23
N ARG A 81 9.70 11.87 5.31
CA ARG A 81 9.16 12.05 6.67
C ARG A 81 8.20 13.24 6.77
N LEU A 82 8.55 14.36 6.15
CA LEU A 82 7.69 15.55 6.08
C LEU A 82 6.49 15.30 5.18
N GLY A 83 6.69 14.66 4.03
CA GLY A 83 5.63 14.30 3.09
C GLY A 83 4.57 13.42 3.74
N ALA A 84 4.97 12.31 4.36
CA ALA A 84 4.06 11.40 5.06
C ALA A 84 3.22 12.14 6.12
N ARG A 85 3.85 12.99 6.93
CA ARG A 85 3.15 13.76 7.98
C ARG A 85 2.20 14.83 7.44
N LYS A 86 2.52 15.40 6.28
CA LYS A 86 1.67 16.39 5.61
C LYS A 86 0.48 15.76 4.91
N TRP A 87 0.67 14.62 4.26
CA TRP A 87 -0.32 14.03 3.35
C TRP A 87 -1.14 12.89 3.94
N ALA A 88 -0.63 12.13 4.90
CA ALA A 88 -1.40 11.03 5.52
C ALA A 88 -2.76 11.48 6.10
N PRO A 89 -2.87 12.64 6.81
CA PRO A 89 -4.17 13.12 7.30
C PRO A 89 -5.16 13.46 6.17
N ARG A 90 -4.68 13.77 4.96
CA ARG A 90 -5.55 14.08 3.81
C ARG A 90 -6.20 12.83 3.26
N TYR A 91 -5.46 11.73 3.17
CA TYR A 91 -5.99 10.43 2.76
C TYR A 91 -6.95 9.85 3.80
N ASP A 92 -6.65 9.99 5.10
CA ASP A 92 -7.56 9.64 6.19
C ASP A 92 -8.93 10.34 6.00
N TYR A 93 -8.90 11.66 5.87
CA TYR A 93 -10.12 12.45 5.64
C TYR A 93 -10.86 12.06 4.36
N LEU A 94 -10.15 11.83 3.25
CA LEU A 94 -10.78 11.43 1.98
C LEU A 94 -11.52 10.10 2.11
N ILE A 95 -10.88 9.10 2.72
CA ILE A 95 -11.48 7.77 2.92
C ILE A 95 -12.69 7.89 3.84
N MET A 96 -12.54 8.56 4.99
CA MET A 96 -13.62 8.71 5.97
C MET A 96 -14.82 9.52 5.45
N GLN A 97 -14.58 10.49 4.56
CA GLN A 97 -15.65 11.37 4.07
C GLN A 97 -16.35 10.84 2.81
N GLN A 98 -15.67 10.03 1.99
CA GLN A 98 -16.20 9.60 0.69
C GLN A 98 -16.36 8.10 0.57
N ALA A 99 -15.32 7.32 0.87
CA ALA A 99 -15.35 5.87 0.67
C ALA A 99 -16.11 5.14 1.78
N GLU A 100 -15.86 5.51 3.04
CA GLU A 100 -16.46 4.85 4.21
C GLU A 100 -18.00 4.94 4.22
N PRO A 101 -18.64 6.09 3.93
CA PRO A 101 -20.11 6.16 3.91
C PRO A 101 -20.76 5.26 2.84
N ILE A 102 -20.11 5.11 1.69
CA ILE A 102 -20.59 4.23 0.61
C ILE A 102 -20.52 2.77 1.07
N TRP A 103 -19.40 2.38 1.66
CA TRP A 103 -19.21 1.04 2.22
C TRP A 103 -20.18 0.74 3.36
N ALA A 104 -20.34 1.66 4.31
CA ALA A 104 -21.24 1.52 5.45
C ALA A 104 -22.71 1.35 5.03
N ALA A 105 -23.09 1.93 3.87
CA ALA A 105 -24.40 1.73 3.25
C ALA A 105 -24.55 0.41 2.48
N GLY A 106 -23.51 -0.43 2.44
CA GLY A 106 -23.48 -1.68 1.67
C GLY A 106 -23.35 -1.47 0.15
N GLY A 107 -22.84 -0.31 -0.28
CA GLY A 107 -22.65 0.03 -1.68
C GLY A 107 -21.19 -0.06 -2.15
N GLY A 108 -20.93 0.50 -3.33
CA GLY A 108 -19.57 0.61 -3.91
C GLY A 108 -19.23 -0.42 -4.97
N GLU A 109 -20.13 -1.36 -5.26
CA GLU A 109 -19.99 -2.26 -6.41
C GLU A 109 -20.21 -1.49 -7.71
N ASP A 110 -19.19 -1.50 -8.58
CA ASP A 110 -19.25 -0.93 -9.92
C ASP A 110 -18.54 -1.89 -10.90
N PRO A 111 -19.29 -2.62 -11.75
CA PRO A 111 -18.72 -3.56 -12.71
C PRO A 111 -17.71 -2.92 -13.67
N ALA A 112 -17.86 -1.64 -13.99
CA ALA A 112 -16.92 -0.95 -14.87
C ALA A 112 -15.59 -0.68 -14.17
N LEU A 113 -15.62 -0.30 -12.89
CA LEU A 113 -14.39 -0.16 -12.09
C LEU A 113 -13.70 -1.52 -11.87
N TRP A 114 -14.49 -2.59 -11.71
CA TRP A 114 -13.95 -3.94 -11.60
C TRP A 114 -13.26 -4.39 -12.88
N ALA A 115 -13.91 -4.20 -14.04
CA ALA A 115 -13.30 -4.50 -15.33
C ALA A 115 -12.02 -3.67 -15.54
N LYS A 116 -12.07 -2.36 -15.26
CA LYS A 116 -10.90 -1.48 -15.33
C LYS A 116 -9.74 -1.99 -14.46
N PHE A 117 -10.05 -2.44 -13.25
CA PHE A 117 -9.03 -3.01 -12.35
C PHE A 117 -8.46 -4.31 -12.90
N LEU A 118 -9.30 -5.27 -13.29
CA LEU A 118 -8.85 -6.60 -13.74
C LEU A 118 -8.05 -6.54 -15.05
N ASP A 119 -8.47 -5.66 -15.96
CA ASP A 119 -7.87 -5.52 -17.30
C ASP A 119 -6.72 -4.49 -17.33
N HIS A 120 -6.30 -3.97 -16.17
CA HIS A 120 -5.29 -2.92 -16.13
C HIS A 120 -3.91 -3.43 -16.60
N PRO A 121 -3.23 -2.77 -17.56
CA PRO A 121 -1.95 -3.23 -18.12
C PRO A 121 -0.80 -3.24 -17.11
N VAL A 122 -0.96 -2.58 -15.96
CA VAL A 122 0.05 -2.59 -14.88
C VAL A 122 0.32 -4.01 -14.35
N HIS A 123 -0.65 -4.92 -14.42
CA HIS A 123 -0.49 -6.29 -13.92
C HIS A 123 0.58 -7.05 -14.71
N GLU A 124 0.58 -6.91 -16.04
CA GLU A 124 1.60 -7.49 -16.90
C GLU A 124 2.96 -6.81 -16.68
N ALA A 125 2.98 -5.48 -16.57
CA ALA A 125 4.21 -4.74 -16.28
C ALA A 125 4.83 -5.15 -14.92
N LEU A 126 3.99 -5.37 -13.91
CA LEU A 126 4.40 -5.86 -12.60
C LEU A 126 4.96 -7.27 -12.68
N ALA A 127 4.32 -8.18 -13.44
CA ALA A 127 4.83 -9.53 -13.64
C ALA A 127 6.21 -9.53 -14.32
N ALA A 128 6.39 -8.69 -15.35
CA ALA A 128 7.67 -8.52 -16.00
C ALA A 128 8.74 -7.98 -15.03
N ALA A 129 8.42 -6.92 -14.26
CA ALA A 129 9.32 -6.36 -13.26
C ALA A 129 9.66 -7.36 -12.15
N ALA A 130 8.70 -8.18 -11.72
CA ALA A 130 8.88 -9.20 -10.69
C ALA A 130 9.91 -10.27 -11.09
N SER A 131 10.00 -10.60 -12.38
CA SER A 131 10.99 -11.56 -12.89
C SER A 131 12.46 -11.10 -12.71
N MET A 132 12.67 -9.81 -12.45
CA MET A 132 14.00 -9.21 -12.27
C MET A 132 14.32 -8.91 -10.79
N ARG A 133 13.43 -9.26 -9.85
CA ARG A 133 13.66 -9.01 -8.42
C ARG A 133 14.76 -9.92 -7.88
N PRO A 134 15.50 -9.48 -6.84
CA PRO A 134 16.39 -10.35 -6.10
C PRO A 134 15.64 -11.59 -5.58
N SER A 135 16.30 -12.74 -5.54
CA SER A 135 15.70 -14.00 -5.06
C SER A 135 15.57 -14.09 -3.54
N VAL A 136 15.91 -13.02 -2.82
CA VAL A 136 15.98 -12.97 -1.36
C VAL A 136 15.18 -11.78 -0.87
N ASP A 137 14.20 -12.06 0.00
CA ASP A 137 13.42 -11.02 0.67
C ASP A 137 14.28 -10.24 1.67
N ILE A 138 13.91 -8.98 1.91
CA ILE A 138 14.62 -8.15 2.87
C ILE A 138 14.52 -8.73 4.30
N ALA A 139 15.68 -8.91 4.94
CA ALA A 139 15.74 -9.25 6.35
C ALA A 139 15.80 -7.98 7.21
N VAL A 140 14.66 -7.52 7.72
CA VAL A 140 14.61 -6.42 8.68
C VAL A 140 15.02 -6.96 10.06
N LYS A 141 16.22 -6.59 10.53
CA LYS A 141 16.76 -6.97 11.84
C LYS A 141 16.93 -5.73 12.71
N GLY A 142 16.67 -5.87 14.01
CA GLY A 142 16.83 -4.82 15.01
C GLY A 142 16.70 -5.35 16.43
#